data_AF-A0A967VP71-F1
#
_entry.id   AF-A0A967VP71-F1
#
_cell.length_a   1.000
_cell.length_b   1.000
_cell.length_c   1.000
_cell.angle_alpha   90.00
_cell.angle_beta   90.00
_cell.angle_gamma   90.00
#
_symmetry.space_group_name_H-M   'P 1'
#
loop_
_entity.id
_entity.type
_entity.pdbx_description
1 polymer ?
#
loop_
_entity_poly.entity_id
_entity_poly.type
_entity_poly.pdbx_seq_one_letter_code
_entity_poly.pdbx_strand_id
1 'polypeptide(L)' 'VPLLIATDMEHGPGQRLTAGVVLPYGMDLGGGTRFPPVMALGATGDPALAYEMGRVTALEARAVGIHLTFSPV' A
#
# COMPACT_ATOMS: atom_id res chain seq x y z
N VAL A 1 -17.74 18.27 10.95
CA VAL A 1 -17.24 18.13 9.56
C VAL A 1 -16.58 16.76 9.40
N PRO A 2 -16.67 16.08 8.24
CA PRO A 2 -15.98 14.81 8.01
C PRO A 2 -14.45 14.95 8.10
N LEU A 3 -13.76 13.92 8.60
CA LEU A 3 -12.30 13.91 8.72
C LEU A 3 -11.65 13.36 7.44
N LEU A 4 -10.52 13.95 7.07
CA LEU A 4 -9.59 13.33 6.14
C LEU A 4 -8.57 12.50 6.93
N ILE A 5 -8.55 11.20 6.64
CA ILE A 5 -7.61 10.21 7.13
C ILE A 5 -6.66 9.94 5.99
N ALA A 6 -5.39 10.26 6.24
CA ALA A 6 -4.32 10.16 5.28
C ALA A 6 -3.21 9.26 5.81
N THR A 7 -2.45 8.69 4.90
CA THR A 7 -1.26 7.90 5.20
C THR A 7 -0.25 8.12 4.09
N ASP A 8 0.99 7.73 4.33
CA ASP A 8 1.96 7.58 3.27
C ASP A 8 2.00 6.11 2.84
N MET A 9 1.58 5.84 1.60
CA MET A 9 1.59 4.55 0.90
C MET A 9 2.22 4.72 -0.51
N GLU A 10 3.42 5.29 -0.57
CA GLU A 10 4.21 5.40 -1.82
C GLU A 10 4.56 4.04 -2.46
N HIS A 11 4.80 3.01 -1.64
CA HIS A 11 5.07 1.64 -2.09
C HIS A 11 3.86 0.70 -1.94
N GLY A 12 2.66 1.28 -1.87
CA GLY A 12 1.39 0.58 -1.72
C GLY A 12 1.03 0.16 -0.29
N PRO A 13 -0.05 -0.62 -0.11
CA PRO A 13 -0.71 -0.84 1.19
C PRO A 13 0.16 -1.52 2.24
N GLY A 14 0.95 -2.52 1.83
CA GLY A 14 1.81 -3.31 2.72
C GLY A 14 2.91 -2.48 3.41
N GLN A 15 3.12 -1.23 3.01
CA GLN A 15 3.98 -0.28 3.71
C GLN A 15 3.44 0.08 5.10
N ARG A 16 2.11 0.11 5.27
CA ARG A 16 1.45 0.60 6.50
C ARG A 16 0.45 -0.39 7.07
N LEU A 17 -0.19 -1.19 6.22
CA LEU A 17 -1.15 -2.20 6.63
C LEU A 17 -0.41 -3.52 6.85
N THR A 18 0.15 -3.69 8.05
CA THR A 18 0.73 -4.95 8.50
C THR A 18 -0.19 -5.59 9.53
N ALA A 19 -0.38 -6.90 9.44
CA ALA A 19 -0.94 -7.67 10.53
C ALA A 19 0.14 -7.93 11.60
N GLY A 20 -0.28 -8.55 12.70
CA GLY A 20 0.62 -8.99 13.76
C GLY A 20 1.39 -10.25 13.39
N VAL A 21 2.37 -10.57 14.23
CA VAL A 21 3.12 -11.83 14.16
C VAL A 21 2.67 -12.73 15.32
N VAL A 22 2.39 -14.01 15.04
CA VAL A 22 2.06 -14.97 16.09
C VAL A 22 3.32 -15.47 16.78
N LEU A 23 3.39 -15.27 18.10
CA LEU A 23 4.46 -15.80 18.95
C LEU A 23 4.07 -17.20 19.50
N PRO A 24 5.05 -18.09 19.76
CA PRO A 24 6.50 -17.91 19.59
C PRO A 24 7.03 -18.22 18.18
N TYR A 25 6.17 -18.64 17.25
CA TYR A 25 6.58 -19.21 15.96
C TYR A 25 7.03 -18.17 14.92
N GLY A 26 6.76 -16.89 15.14
CA GLY A 26 7.18 -15.83 14.23
C GLY A 26 6.39 -15.79 12.91
N MET A 27 5.19 -16.35 12.88
CA MET A 27 4.37 -16.41 11.67
C MET A 27 3.72 -15.05 11.37
N ASP A 28 4.03 -14.46 10.23
CA ASP A 28 3.38 -13.25 9.71
C ASP A 28 1.92 -13.57 9.32
N LEU A 29 0.98 -12.82 9.87
CA LEU A 29 -0.45 -12.95 9.56
C LEU A 29 -0.87 -12.19 8.29
N GLY A 30 0.08 -11.60 7.57
CA GLY A 30 -0.12 -10.91 6.32
C GLY A 30 -0.38 -9.42 6.52
N GLY A 31 -1.18 -8.84 5.63
CA GLY A 31 -1.45 -7.40 5.61
C GLY A 31 -1.93 -6.96 4.24
N GLY A 32 -1.72 -5.69 3.93
CA GLY A 32 -1.95 -5.15 2.61
C GLY A 32 -0.94 -5.66 1.58
N THR A 33 -1.29 -5.53 0.30
CA THR A 33 -0.45 -5.95 -0.81
C THR A 33 0.91 -5.23 -0.78
N ARG A 34 2.01 -5.99 -0.93
CA ARG A 34 3.37 -5.47 -0.98
C ARG A 34 3.84 -5.36 -2.43
N PHE A 35 4.27 -4.18 -2.84
CA PHE A 35 4.86 -3.93 -4.16
C PHE A 35 6.39 -3.82 -4.10
N PRO A 36 7.08 -4.02 -5.24
CA PRO A 36 8.50 -3.66 -5.36
C PRO A 36 8.74 -2.16 -5.11
N PRO A 37 9.99 -1.73 -4.87
CA PRO A 37 10.36 -0.32 -4.81
C PRO A 37 9.87 0.48 -6.02
N VAL A 38 9.47 1.74 -5.86
CA VAL A 38 8.96 2.57 -6.97
C VAL A 38 9.95 2.71 -8.13
N MET A 39 11.26 2.60 -7.85
CA MET A 39 12.29 2.54 -8.89
C MET A 39 12.19 1.27 -9.75
N ALA A 40 11.83 0.12 -9.17
CA ALA A 40 11.61 -1.12 -9.91
C ALA A 40 10.38 -1.00 -10.81
N LEU A 41 9.32 -0.33 -10.34
CA LEU A 41 8.17 0.02 -11.17
C LEU A 41 8.59 0.94 -12.33
N GLY A 42 9.37 2.00 -12.06
CA GLY A 42 9.90 2.88 -13.09
C GLY A 42 10.78 2.18 -14.12
N ALA A 43 11.58 1.20 -13.69
CA ALA A 43 12.45 0.40 -14.56
C ALA A 43 11.67 -0.46 -15.57
N THR A 44 10.39 -0.75 -15.32
CA THR A 44 9.54 -1.47 -16.30
C THR A 44 9.21 -0.62 -17.53
N GLY A 45 9.22 0.71 -17.40
CA GLY A 45 8.78 1.63 -18.45
C GLY A 45 7.29 1.52 -18.82
N ASP A 46 6.49 0.75 -18.08
CA ASP A 46 5.08 0.51 -18.38
C ASP A 46 4.15 1.30 -17.43
N PRO A 47 3.47 2.35 -17.92
CA PRO A 47 2.55 3.14 -17.11
C PRO A 47 1.30 2.36 -16.67
N ALA A 48 0.93 1.26 -17.35
CA ALA A 48 -0.19 0.42 -16.95
C ALA A 48 0.07 -0.24 -15.59
N LEU A 49 1.31 -0.66 -15.33
CA LEU A 49 1.70 -1.22 -14.03
C LEU A 49 1.61 -0.18 -12.92
N ALA A 50 1.95 1.09 -13.20
CA ALA A 50 1.84 2.17 -12.23
C ALA A 50 0.37 2.47 -11.89
N TYR A 51 -0.50 2.45 -12.90
CA TYR A 51 -1.95 2.58 -12.69
C TYR A 51 -2.49 1.42 -11.84
N GLU A 52 -2.13 0.18 -12.14
CA GLU A 52 -2.60 -0.98 -11.37
C GLU A 52 -2.09 -0.95 -9.92
N MET A 53 -0.83 -0.56 -9.69
CA MET A 53 -0.32 -0.34 -8.33
C MET A 53 -1.15 0.70 -7.58
N GLY A 54 -1.43 1.85 -8.22
CA GLY A 54 -2.27 2.90 -7.63
C GLY A 54 -3.70 2.42 -7.36
N ARG A 55 -4.29 1.65 -8.26
CA ARG A 55 -5.65 1.10 -8.14
C ARG A 55 -5.76 0.13 -6.96
N VAL A 56 -4.83 -0.81 -6.83
CA VAL A 56 -4.79 -1.74 -5.69
C VAL A 56 -4.57 -0.97 -4.39
N THR A 57 -3.66 0.02 -4.40
CA THR A 57 -3.40 0.87 -3.24
C THR A 57 -4.66 1.60 -2.77
N ALA A 58 -5.38 2.22 -3.69
CA ALA A 58 -6.62 2.91 -3.39
C ALA A 58 -7.72 1.97 -2.86
N LEU A 59 -7.89 0.78 -3.46
CA LEU A 59 -8.90 -0.17 -3.04
C LEU A 59 -8.68 -0.66 -1.60
N GLU A 60 -7.45 -1.06 -1.26
CA GLU A 60 -7.14 -1.54 0.09
C GLU A 60 -7.15 -0.40 1.12
N ALA A 61 -6.62 0.77 0.78
CA ALA A 61 -6.67 1.95 1.66
C ALA A 61 -8.12 2.34 1.99
N ARG A 62 -9.01 2.37 0.98
CA ARG A 62 -10.42 2.68 1.18
C ARG A 62 -11.13 1.63 2.04
N ALA A 63 -10.75 0.36 1.95
CA ALA A 63 -11.31 -0.70 2.77
C ALA A 63 -11.04 -0.52 4.28
N VAL A 64 -9.98 0.21 4.64
CA VAL A 64 -9.61 0.51 6.04
C VAL A 64 -9.85 1.97 6.44
N GLY A 65 -10.62 2.73 5.63
CA GLY A 65 -11.00 4.11 5.95
C GLY A 65 -9.95 5.17 5.64
N ILE A 66 -8.90 4.84 4.88
CA ILE A 66 -7.91 5.80 4.40
C ILE A 66 -8.37 6.34 3.05
N HIS A 67 -8.47 7.66 2.92
CA HIS A 67 -9.01 8.32 1.70
C HIS A 67 -7.96 9.10 0.91
N LEU A 68 -6.82 9.38 1.52
CA LEU A 68 -5.73 10.14 0.92
C LEU A 68 -4.41 9.41 1.17
N THR A 69 -3.61 9.29 0.13
CA THR A 69 -2.21 8.88 0.26
C THR A 69 -1.31 10.06 -0.07
N PHE A 70 -0.21 10.23 0.67
CA PHE A 70 0.86 11.18 0.34
C PHE A 70 1.80 10.60 -0.72
N SER A 71 1.23 10.20 -1.87
CA SER A 71 1.95 9.59 -3.00
C SER A 71 1.19 9.85 -4.31
N PRO A 72 1.81 9.71 -5.50
CA PRO A 72 3.18 9.25 -5.81
C PRO A 72 4.30 10.23 -5.41
N VAL A 73 5.56 9.78 -5.50
CA VAL A 73 6.79 10.62 -5.37
C VAL A 73 7.23 11.22 -6.70
#